data_AF-A0A4Q7CPA7-F1
#
_entry.id   AF-A0A4Q7CPA7-F1
#
_cell.length_a   1.000
_cell.length_b   1.000
_cell.length_c   1.000
_cell.angle_alpha   90.00
_cell.angle_beta   90.00
_cell.angle_gamma   90.00
#
_symmetry.space_group_name_H-M   'P 1'
#
loop_
_entity.id
_entity.type
_entity.pdbx_description
1 polymer ?
#
loop_
_entity_poly.entity_id
_entity_poly.type
_entity_poly.pdbx_seq_one_letter_code
_entity_poly.pdbx_strand_id
1 'polypeptide(L)'
;MKNLLIGVMLIMLIMGSGYFMIKSEIRHDASAVAAQKLKMKGITTEAQLKAVFNDPKKKEGAKLAAYENAVENHVLPRSKHFQTAEAAYKESLKLKHDK
;
A
#
# COMPACT_ATOMS: atom_id res chain seq x y z
N MET A 1 45.17 15.53 28.17
CA MET A 1 44.07 16.22 27.46
C MET A 1 43.59 15.51 26.18
N LYS A 2 44.49 15.02 25.31
CA LYS A 2 44.09 14.32 24.06
C LYS A 2 43.25 13.03 24.28
N ASN A 3 43.57 12.23 25.30
CA ASN A 3 42.88 10.97 25.58
C ASN A 3 41.45 11.15 26.14
N LEU A 4 41.18 12.28 26.80
CA LEU A 4 39.85 12.64 27.30
C LEU A 4 38.91 12.97 26.12
N LEU A 5 39.43 13.69 25.13
CA LEU A 5 38.70 14.13 23.95
C LEU A 5 38.27 12.95 23.06
N ILE A 6 39.14 11.94 22.96
CA ILE A 6 38.85 10.68 22.27
C ILE A 6 37.74 9.89 22.99
N GLY A 7 37.77 9.84 24.33
CA GLY A 7 36.73 9.17 25.12
C GLY A 7 35.34 9.80 24.93
N VAL A 8 35.27 11.14 24.87
CA VAL A 8 34.00 11.86 24.65
C VAL A 8 33.46 11.64 23.22
N MET A 9 34.34 11.62 22.20
CA MET A 9 33.91 11.30 20.82
C MET A 9 33.33 9.89 20.71
N LEU A 10 33.93 8.91 21.39
CA LEU A 10 33.46 7.52 21.38
C LEU A 10 32.05 7.40 21.97
N ILE A 11 31.78 8.09 23.08
CA ILE A 11 30.45 8.08 23.72
C ILE A 11 29.40 8.74 22.83
N MET A 12 29.73 9.86 22.18
CA MET A 12 28.83 10.51 21.22
C MET A 12 28.54 9.63 20.00
N LEU A 13 29.52 8.86 19.51
CA LEU A 13 29.33 7.97 18.37
C LEU A 13 28.38 6.82 18.68
N ILE A 14 28.48 6.24 19.89
CA ILE A 14 27.63 5.13 20.35
C ILE A 14 26.19 5.59 20.57
N MET A 15 25.99 6.76 21.18
CA MET A 15 24.63 7.31 21.35
C MET A 15 24.01 7.74 20.02
N GLY A 16 24.81 8.32 19.12
CA GLY A 16 24.34 8.76 17.80
C GLY A 16 23.88 7.61 16.92
N SER A 17 24.63 6.50 16.89
CA SER A 17 24.26 5.31 16.11
C SER A 17 23.00 4.63 16.63
N GLY A 18 22.86 4.51 17.96
CA GLY A 18 21.65 3.97 18.59
C GLY A 18 20.40 4.82 18.30
N TYR A 19 20.52 6.15 18.39
CA TYR A 19 19.41 7.07 18.09
C TYR A 19 18.99 7.01 16.62
N PHE A 20 19.94 6.89 15.69
CA PHE A 20 19.65 6.78 14.27
C PHE A 20 18.96 5.46 13.92
N MET A 21 19.39 4.36 14.55
CA MET A 21 18.82 3.02 14.34
C MET A 21 17.35 2.97 14.79
N ILE A 22 17.04 3.43 16.01
CA ILE A 22 15.66 3.50 16.53
C ILE A 22 14.77 4.39 15.64
N LYS A 23 15.29 5.54 15.21
CA LYS A 23 14.54 6.46 14.33
C LYS A 23 14.27 5.84 12.94
N SER A 24 15.18 5.00 12.45
CA SER A 24 15.03 4.31 11.17
C SER A 24 14.01 3.16 11.25
N GLU A 25 14.01 2.36 12.33
CA GLU A 25 13.00 1.33 12.57
C GLU A 25 11.61 1.92 12.70
N ILE A 26 11.44 2.98 13.51
CA ILE A 26 10.14 3.66 13.67
C ILE A 26 9.61 4.21 12.34
N ARG A 27 10.50 4.71 11.47
CA ARG A 27 10.10 5.19 10.14
C ARG A 27 9.72 4.05 9.20
N HIS A 28 10.38 2.90 9.31
CA HIS A 28 10.09 1.73 8.50
C HIS A 28 8.73 1.13 8.88
N ASP A 29 8.45 1.03 10.18
CA ASP A 29 7.15 0.57 10.70
C ASP A 29 6.03 1.58 10.40
N ALA A 30 6.26 2.88 10.59
CA ALA A 30 5.28 3.89 10.25
C ALA A 30 4.95 3.91 8.75
N SER A 31 5.93 3.65 7.88
CA SER A 31 5.73 3.56 6.44
C SER A 31 5.03 2.26 6.04
N ALA A 32 5.34 1.15 6.70
CA ALA A 32 4.65 -0.13 6.51
C ALA A 32 3.19 -0.05 6.97
N VAL A 33 2.91 0.55 8.12
CA VAL A 33 1.57 0.80 8.66
C VAL A 33 0.81 1.84 7.83
N ALA A 34 1.48 2.88 7.33
CA ALA A 34 0.86 3.83 6.41
C ALA A 34 0.53 3.19 5.06
N ALA A 35 1.39 2.31 4.53
CA ALA A 35 1.11 1.53 3.33
C ALA A 35 -0.05 0.54 3.57
N GLN A 36 -0.12 -0.08 4.75
CA GLN A 36 -1.23 -0.93 5.16
C GLN A 36 -2.55 -0.14 5.33
N LYS A 37 -2.49 1.07 5.90
CA LYS A 37 -3.65 1.98 5.99
C LYS A 37 -4.07 2.54 4.64
N LEU A 38 -3.13 2.74 3.71
CA LEU A 38 -3.44 3.09 2.32
C LEU A 38 -4.15 1.93 1.60
N LYS A 39 -3.77 0.68 1.87
CA LYS A 39 -4.54 -0.50 1.45
C LYS A 39 -5.94 -0.54 2.07
N MET A 40 -6.10 -0.13 3.33
CA MET A 40 -7.43 -0.04 3.99
C MET A 40 -8.31 1.13 3.50
N LYS A 41 -7.73 2.17 2.89
CA LYS A 41 -8.48 3.18 2.10
C LYS A 41 -8.69 2.73 0.65
N GLY A 42 -8.70 1.43 0.42
CA GLY A 42 -9.02 0.80 -0.86
C GLY A 42 -10.48 1.03 -1.26
N ILE A 43 -10.77 0.80 -2.54
CA ILE A 43 -12.10 0.91 -3.14
C ILE A 43 -13.14 0.16 -2.30
N THR A 44 -14.01 0.91 -1.60
CA THR A 44 -15.07 0.33 -0.75
C THR A 44 -16.44 0.28 -1.43
N THR A 45 -16.58 0.91 -2.60
CA THR A 45 -17.85 0.94 -3.34
C THR A 45 -17.63 0.79 -4.84
N GLU A 46 -18.64 0.25 -5.53
CA GLU A 46 -18.63 0.09 -6.99
C GLU A 46 -18.49 1.45 -7.71
N ALA A 47 -19.03 2.51 -7.14
CA ALA A 47 -18.92 3.86 -7.67
C ALA A 47 -17.46 4.37 -7.68
N GLN A 48 -16.70 4.09 -6.62
CA GLN A 48 -15.27 4.41 -6.57
C GLN A 48 -14.49 3.58 -7.58
N LEU A 49 -14.81 2.29 -7.73
CA LEU A 49 -14.15 1.46 -8.73
C LEU A 49 -14.41 2.00 -10.13
N LYS A 50 -15.68 2.28 -10.43
CA LYS A 50 -16.12 2.85 -11.71
C LYS A 50 -15.41 4.17 -11.99
N ALA A 51 -15.23 5.04 -10.99
CA ALA A 51 -14.47 6.27 -11.15
C ALA A 51 -13.01 6.02 -11.57
N VAL A 52 -12.34 5.00 -11.02
CA VAL A 52 -10.97 4.63 -11.43
C VAL A 52 -10.91 4.09 -12.86
N PHE A 53 -11.92 3.30 -13.28
CA PHE A 53 -12.00 2.81 -14.65
C PHE A 53 -12.34 3.92 -15.66
N ASN A 54 -13.14 4.90 -15.24
CA ASN A 54 -13.58 6.02 -16.08
C ASN A 54 -12.52 7.11 -16.21
N ASP A 55 -11.48 7.08 -15.39
CA ASP A 55 -10.40 8.08 -15.43
C ASP A 55 -9.35 7.69 -16.49
N PRO A 56 -9.23 8.43 -17.61
CA PRO A 56 -8.33 8.09 -18.71
C PRO A 56 -6.85 8.28 -18.35
N LYS A 57 -6.53 8.96 -17.23
CA LYS A 57 -5.15 9.12 -16.75
C LYS A 57 -4.66 7.92 -15.94
N LYS A 58 -5.55 7.00 -15.56
CA LYS A 58 -5.21 5.80 -14.78
C LYS A 58 -4.69 4.71 -15.71
N LYS A 59 -3.41 4.37 -15.54
CA LYS A 59 -2.75 3.24 -16.22
C LYS A 59 -3.38 1.91 -15.79
N GLU A 60 -3.23 0.89 -16.63
CA GLU A 60 -3.80 -0.44 -16.42
C GLU A 60 -3.42 -1.07 -15.06
N GLY A 61 -2.18 -0.92 -14.61
CA GLY A 61 -1.76 -1.38 -13.29
C GLY A 61 -2.52 -0.70 -12.12
N ALA A 62 -2.91 0.57 -12.26
CA ALA A 62 -3.72 1.25 -11.26
C ALA A 62 -5.19 0.78 -11.28
N LYS A 63 -5.72 0.43 -12.47
CA LYS A 63 -7.05 -0.18 -12.61
C LYS A 63 -7.08 -1.58 -12.00
N LEU A 64 -6.04 -2.39 -12.22
CA LEU A 64 -5.88 -3.72 -11.63
C LEU A 64 -5.78 -3.65 -10.11
N ALA A 65 -4.91 -2.77 -9.57
CA ALA A 65 -4.78 -2.59 -8.13
C ALA A 65 -6.08 -2.10 -7.47
N ALA A 66 -6.86 -1.25 -8.15
CA ALA A 66 -8.16 -0.81 -7.68
C ALA A 66 -9.20 -1.96 -7.68
N TYR A 67 -9.18 -2.80 -8.72
CA TYR A 67 -10.03 -3.99 -8.79
C TYR A 67 -9.66 -5.01 -7.71
N GLU A 68 -8.38 -5.31 -7.49
CA GLU A 68 -7.93 -6.20 -6.41
C GLU A 68 -8.36 -5.69 -5.05
N ASN A 69 -8.21 -4.38 -4.79
CA ASN A 69 -8.74 -3.76 -3.57
C ASN A 69 -10.25 -3.92 -3.44
N ALA A 70 -11.01 -3.78 -4.53
CA ALA A 70 -12.46 -3.94 -4.48
C ALA A 70 -12.88 -5.39 -4.18
N VAL A 71 -12.11 -6.36 -4.68
CA VAL A 71 -12.29 -7.79 -4.37
C VAL A 71 -11.92 -8.08 -2.91
N GLU A 72 -10.78 -7.57 -2.42
CA GLU A 72 -10.37 -7.72 -1.03
C GLU A 72 -11.37 -7.08 -0.06
N ASN A 73 -11.97 -5.94 -0.44
CA ASN A 73 -13.01 -5.27 0.35
C ASN A 73 -14.42 -5.87 0.17
N HIS A 74 -14.55 -7.05 -0.46
CA HIS A 74 -15.82 -7.74 -0.72
C HIS A 74 -16.88 -6.91 -1.48
N VAL A 75 -16.45 -5.88 -2.21
CA VAL A 75 -17.34 -5.02 -3.01
C VAL A 75 -17.85 -5.80 -4.24
N LEU A 76 -16.98 -6.65 -4.79
CA LEU A 76 -17.23 -7.45 -5.99
C LEU A 76 -16.64 -8.87 -5.80
N PRO A 77 -17.29 -9.91 -6.35
CA PRO A 77 -16.72 -11.26 -6.34
C PRO A 77 -15.46 -11.32 -7.20
N ARG A 78 -14.51 -12.19 -6.84
CA ARG A 78 -13.27 -12.36 -7.62
C ARG A 78 -13.55 -13.11 -8.93
N SER A 79 -13.28 -12.46 -10.06
CA SER A 79 -13.17 -13.13 -11.37
C SER A 79 -12.06 -14.20 -11.37
N LYS A 80 -12.31 -15.34 -12.03
CA LYS A 80 -11.40 -16.51 -11.99
C LYS A 80 -10.23 -16.38 -12.96
N HIS A 81 -10.47 -15.81 -14.13
CA HIS A 81 -9.46 -15.70 -15.19
C HIS A 81 -9.63 -14.38 -15.95
N PHE A 82 -8.74 -13.44 -15.70
CA PHE A 82 -8.73 -12.17 -16.43
C PHE A 82 -7.29 -11.74 -16.70
N GLN A 83 -7.04 -11.26 -17.92
CA GLN A 83 -5.76 -10.64 -18.31
C GLN A 83 -5.77 -9.13 -18.05
N THR A 84 -6.95 -8.50 -18.00
CA THR A 84 -7.09 -7.05 -17.84
C THR A 84 -8.11 -6.71 -16.75
N ALA A 85 -7.91 -5.55 -16.11
CA ALA A 85 -8.77 -5.07 -15.04
C ALA A 85 -10.25 -4.90 -15.49
N GLU A 86 -10.47 -4.48 -16.74
CA GLU A 86 -11.82 -4.30 -17.29
C GLU A 86 -12.54 -5.63 -17.52
N ALA A 87 -11.83 -6.65 -17.99
CA ALA A 87 -12.39 -7.99 -18.14
C ALA A 87 -12.76 -8.57 -16.76
N ALA A 88 -11.87 -8.40 -15.78
CA ALA A 88 -12.10 -8.78 -14.38
C ALA A 88 -13.37 -8.14 -13.80
N TYR A 89 -13.51 -6.83 -13.99
CA TYR A 89 -14.66 -6.07 -13.50
C TYR A 89 -15.96 -6.54 -14.15
N LYS A 90 -15.98 -6.73 -15.48
CA LYS A 90 -17.16 -7.22 -16.20
C LYS A 90 -17.55 -8.64 -15.78
N GLU A 91 -16.59 -9.55 -15.64
CA GLU A 91 -16.86 -10.91 -15.19
C GLU A 91 -17.38 -10.93 -13.75
N SER A 92 -16.81 -10.10 -12.88
CA SER A 92 -17.25 -9.96 -11.48
C SER A 92 -18.66 -9.40 -11.36
N LEU A 93 -19.03 -8.42 -12.20
CA LEU A 93 -20.40 -7.92 -12.27
C LEU A 93 -21.38 -9.01 -12.72
N LYS A 94 -21.00 -9.83 -13.71
CA LYS A 94 -21.82 -10.97 -14.13
C LYS A 94 -22.01 -11.97 -12.98
N LEU A 95 -20.93 -12.36 -12.30
CA LEU A 95 -20.98 -13.28 -11.16
C LEU A 95 -21.83 -12.74 -10.00
N LYS A 96 -21.92 -11.42 -9.83
CA LYS A 96 -22.77 -10.78 -8.82
C LYS A 96 -24.25 -10.83 -9.19
N HIS A 97 -24.58 -10.73 -10.48
CA HIS A 97 -25.96 -10.78 -10.99
C HIS A 97 -26.49 -12.20 -11.23
N ASP A 98 -25.61 -13.20 -11.32
CA ASP A 98 -25.97 -14.61 -11.54
C ASP A 98 -26.36 -15.36 -10.24
N LYS A 99 -26.41 -14.66 -9.10
CA LYS A 99 -26.80 -15.19 -7.79
C LYS A 99 -28.18 -14.67 -7.37
#